data_AF-A0A317ED17-F1
#
_entry.id   AF-A0A317ED17-F1
#
_cell.length_a   1.000
_cell.length_b   1.000
_cell.length_c   1.000
_cell.angle_alpha   90.00
_cell.angle_beta   90.00
_cell.angle_gamma   90.00
#
_symmetry.space_group_name_H-M   'P 1'
#
loop_
_entity.id
_entity.type
_entity.pdbx_description
1 polymer ?
#
loop_
_entity_poly.entity_id
_entity_poly.type
_entity_poly.pdbx_seq_one_letter_code
_entity_poly.pdbx_strand_id
1 'polypeptide(L)'
;MQALKQLTPDLAVTGQILPAEVADLAGRGFAMIVCDRPDGEDPGQPDFAAIAAAAAAAGLEARHIPIASPAAADAAVVGAFAKALSEAKGPVLAYCRTGNRCAVLWALGLAGTKSADDIIGTAAAAGCDLSGLRPRLA
;
A
#
# COMPACT_ATOMS: atom_id res chain seq x y z
N MET A 1 -0.85 -11.82 10.88
CA MET A 1 -0.50 -10.56 10.21
C MET A 1 1.01 -10.31 10.23
N GLN A 2 1.61 -9.90 9.11
CA GLN A 2 3.00 -9.37 9.13
C GLN A 2 3.04 -8.01 9.84
N ALA A 3 4.21 -7.60 10.34
CA ALA A 3 4.36 -6.31 11.01
C ALA A 3 4.01 -5.15 10.07
N LEU A 4 3.28 -4.15 10.58
CA LEU A 4 3.02 -2.92 9.83
C LEU A 4 4.29 -2.09 9.77
N LYS A 5 4.59 -1.59 8.57
CA LYS A 5 5.68 -0.67 8.30
C LYS A 5 5.10 0.73 8.14
N GLN A 6 5.28 1.58 9.13
CA GLN A 6 4.76 2.94 9.09
C GLN A 6 5.64 3.79 8.16
N LEU A 7 5.15 4.12 6.95
CA LEU A 7 5.88 4.97 6.00
C LEU A 7 5.74 6.45 6.33
N THR A 8 4.51 6.87 6.63
CA THR A 8 4.18 8.24 7.04
C THR A 8 3.11 8.19 8.13
N PRO A 9 2.77 9.29 8.83
CA PRO A 9 1.65 9.30 9.78
C PRO A 9 0.33 8.78 9.19
N ASP A 10 0.11 9.01 7.89
CA ASP A 10 -1.14 8.68 7.18
C ASP A 10 -1.06 7.41 6.33
N LEU A 11 0.10 6.74 6.27
CA LEU A 11 0.29 5.52 5.46
C LEU A 11 1.12 4.48 6.20
N ALA A 12 0.53 3.31 6.39
CA ALA A 12 1.23 2.09 6.75
C ALA A 12 1.19 1.09 5.59
N VAL A 13 2.25 0.29 5.45
CA VAL A 13 2.30 -0.81 4.47
C VAL A 13 2.55 -2.14 5.15
N THR A 14 2.01 -3.22 4.58
CA THR A 14 2.25 -4.58 5.10
C THR A 14 2.18 -5.65 4.01
N GLY A 15 2.56 -6.87 4.36
CA GLY A 15 2.32 -8.04 3.54
C GLY A 15 0.85 -8.46 3.55
N GLN A 16 0.56 -9.65 3.03
CA GLN A 16 -0.82 -10.11 2.86
C GLN A 16 -1.58 -10.06 4.19
N ILE A 17 -2.76 -9.43 4.17
CA ILE A 17 -3.72 -9.47 5.28
C ILE A 17 -4.80 -10.52 5.02
N LEU A 18 -5.49 -10.94 6.08
CA LEU A 18 -6.63 -11.84 6.03
C LEU A 18 -7.94 -11.09 6.30
N PRO A 19 -9.09 -11.56 5.78
CA PRO A 19 -10.40 -10.93 6.07
C PRO A 19 -10.69 -10.81 7.57
N ALA A 20 -10.24 -11.80 8.36
CA ALA A 20 -10.42 -11.81 9.82
C ALA A 20 -9.61 -10.72 10.56
N GLU A 21 -8.58 -10.15 9.93
CA GLU A 21 -7.74 -9.10 10.53
C GLU A 21 -8.32 -7.69 10.30
N VAL A 22 -9.28 -7.54 9.38
CA VAL A 22 -9.78 -6.24 8.93
C VAL A 22 -10.50 -5.45 10.04
N ALA A 23 -11.23 -6.13 10.92
CA ALA A 23 -11.88 -5.47 12.06
C ALA A 23 -10.87 -4.90 13.08
N ASP A 24 -9.76 -5.60 13.32
CA ASP A 24 -8.67 -5.09 14.17
C ASP A 24 -8.02 -3.86 13.52
N LEU A 25 -7.78 -3.91 12.20
CA LEU A 25 -7.24 -2.77 11.45
C LEU A 25 -8.16 -1.54 11.55
N ALA A 26 -9.48 -1.71 11.47
CA ALA A 26 -10.42 -0.62 11.71
C ALA A 26 -10.32 -0.07 13.14
N GLY A 27 -10.23 -0.96 14.15
CA GLY A 27 -10.05 -0.59 15.55
C GLY A 27 -8.75 0.18 15.83
N ARG A 28 -7.74 0.04 14.96
CA ARG A 28 -6.47 0.77 15.02
C ARG A 28 -6.53 2.15 14.35
N GLY A 29 -7.69 2.56 13.82
CA GLY A 29 -7.93 3.89 13.29
C GLY A 29 -7.62 4.07 11.81
N PHE A 30 -7.36 2.98 11.06
CA PHE A 30 -7.32 3.08 9.59
C PHE A 30 -8.71 3.43 9.06
N ALA A 31 -8.77 4.21 7.99
CA ALA A 31 -10.01 4.59 7.30
C ALA A 31 -10.16 3.89 5.94
N MET A 32 -9.05 3.44 5.35
CA MET A 32 -9.04 2.78 4.04
C MET A 32 -8.00 1.66 3.98
N ILE A 33 -8.33 0.60 3.25
CA ILE A 33 -7.41 -0.46 2.84
C ILE A 33 -7.18 -0.39 1.32
N VAL A 34 -5.92 -0.46 0.90
CA VAL A 34 -5.53 -0.52 -0.52
C VAL A 34 -4.79 -1.83 -0.80
N CYS A 35 -5.23 -2.59 -1.80
CA CYS A 35 -4.58 -3.82 -2.25
C CYS A 35 -3.81 -3.56 -3.54
N ASP A 36 -2.48 -3.68 -3.49
CA ASP A 36 -1.62 -3.57 -4.68
C ASP A 36 -1.23 -4.94 -5.24
N ARG A 37 -2.00 -5.97 -4.86
CA ARG A 37 -1.79 -7.37 -5.22
C ARG A 37 -2.86 -7.88 -6.18
N PRO A 38 -2.50 -8.40 -7.37
CA PRO A 38 -3.44 -9.12 -8.22
C PRO A 38 -3.99 -10.35 -7.47
N ASP A 39 -5.26 -10.68 -7.68
CA ASP A 39 -5.84 -11.93 -7.17
C ASP A 39 -5.21 -13.14 -7.86
N GLY A 40 -5.18 -14.27 -7.15
CA GLY A 40 -4.60 -15.52 -7.67
C GLY A 40 -3.08 -15.56 -7.83
N GLU A 41 -2.32 -14.67 -7.18
CA GLU A 41 -0.85 -14.70 -7.21
C GLU A 41 -0.28 -15.90 -6.42
N ASP A 42 -0.97 -16.35 -5.35
CA ASP A 42 -0.62 -17.56 -4.58
C ASP A 42 -1.88 -18.40 -4.24
N PRO A 43 -1.79 -19.74 -4.13
CA PRO A 43 -2.95 -20.60 -3.82
C PRO A 43 -3.64 -20.32 -2.48
N GLY A 44 -2.90 -19.75 -1.51
CA GLY A 44 -3.43 -19.38 -0.18
C GLY A 44 -3.81 -17.90 -0.08
N GLN A 45 -3.79 -17.16 -1.18
CA GLN A 45 -4.16 -15.75 -1.19
C GLN A 45 -5.68 -15.59 -1.06
N PRO A 46 -6.17 -14.82 -0.08
CA PRO A 46 -7.54 -14.35 -0.11
C PRO A 46 -7.75 -13.40 -1.29
N ASP A 47 -8.83 -13.60 -2.05
CA ASP A 47 -9.24 -12.65 -3.07
C ASP A 47 -9.56 -11.29 -2.45
N PHE A 48 -9.27 -10.23 -3.18
CA PHE A 48 -9.57 -8.86 -2.76
C PHE A 48 -11.05 -8.70 -2.43
N ALA A 49 -11.96 -9.38 -3.14
CA ALA A 49 -13.40 -9.35 -2.86
C ALA A 49 -13.73 -9.74 -1.40
N ALA A 50 -13.03 -10.73 -0.83
CA ALA A 50 -13.24 -11.13 0.56
C ALA A 50 -12.72 -10.07 1.55
N ILE A 51 -11.59 -9.43 1.22
CA ILE A 51 -11.04 -8.31 2.00
C ILE A 51 -11.97 -7.10 1.95
N ALA A 52 -12.48 -6.75 0.76
CA ALA A 52 -13.40 -5.64 0.55
C ALA A 52 -14.73 -5.84 1.30
N ALA A 53 -15.27 -7.06 1.32
CA ALA A 53 -16.45 -7.39 2.10
C ALA A 53 -16.22 -7.20 3.61
N ALA A 54 -15.07 -7.67 4.13
CA ALA A 54 -14.70 -7.46 5.53
C ALA A 54 -14.45 -5.98 5.85
N ALA A 55 -13.87 -5.22 4.93
CA ALA A 55 -13.64 -3.78 5.06
C ALA A 55 -14.98 -3.02 5.15
N ALA A 56 -15.92 -3.31 4.24
CA ALA A 56 -17.25 -2.72 4.27
C ALA A 56 -17.99 -3.03 5.59
N ALA A 57 -17.90 -4.27 6.08
CA ALA A 57 -18.49 -4.67 7.37
C ALA A 57 -17.86 -3.93 8.57
N ALA A 58 -16.59 -3.55 8.46
CA ALA A 58 -15.86 -2.80 9.48
C ALA A 58 -15.92 -1.27 9.30
N GLY A 59 -16.65 -0.77 8.30
CA GLY A 59 -16.75 0.67 8.01
C GLY A 59 -15.52 1.28 7.34
N LEU A 60 -14.68 0.46 6.72
CA LEU A 60 -13.50 0.89 5.96
C LEU A 60 -13.80 1.00 4.47
N GLU A 61 -13.22 2.00 3.82
CA GLU A 61 -13.12 2.02 2.37
C GLU A 61 -12.09 0.96 1.90
N ALA A 62 -12.33 0.33 0.75
CA ALA A 62 -11.40 -0.63 0.17
C ALA A 62 -11.16 -0.31 -1.31
N ARG A 63 -9.89 -0.33 -1.76
CA ARG A 63 -9.51 -0.14 -3.17
C ARG A 63 -8.57 -1.21 -3.66
N HIS A 64 -8.78 -1.66 -4.89
CA HIS A 64 -7.90 -2.61 -5.58
C HIS A 64 -7.11 -1.86 -6.66
N ILE A 65 -5.80 -1.76 -6.49
CA ILE A 65 -4.89 -1.07 -7.42
C ILE A 65 -3.73 -2.03 -7.75
N PRO A 66 -4.01 -3.21 -8.32
CA PRO A 66 -3.03 -4.28 -8.41
C PRO A 66 -1.92 -3.97 -9.41
N ILE A 67 -0.68 -4.28 -9.04
CA ILE A 67 0.45 -4.38 -9.98
C ILE A 67 1.10 -5.75 -9.92
N ALA A 68 1.45 -6.27 -11.10
CA ALA A 68 2.12 -7.56 -11.25
C ALA A 68 3.51 -7.57 -10.57
N SER A 69 4.22 -6.44 -10.61
CA SER A 69 5.51 -6.27 -9.93
C SER A 69 5.80 -4.79 -9.69
N PRO A 70 6.74 -4.44 -8.80
CA PRO A 70 7.22 -3.05 -8.66
C PRO A 70 7.68 -2.39 -9.96
N ALA A 71 8.24 -3.18 -10.89
CA ALA A 71 8.70 -2.67 -12.18
C ALA A 71 7.53 -2.31 -13.11
N ALA A 72 6.36 -2.92 -12.92
CA ALA A 72 5.16 -2.69 -13.72
C ALA A 72 4.37 -1.43 -13.31
N ALA A 73 4.83 -0.68 -12.30
CA ALA A 73 4.18 0.56 -11.90
C ALA A 73 4.32 1.63 -13.00
N ASP A 74 3.20 2.01 -13.61
CA ASP A 74 3.11 3.09 -14.59
C ASP A 74 2.46 4.36 -13.99
N ALA A 75 2.36 5.43 -14.77
CA ALA A 75 1.79 6.69 -14.32
C ALA A 75 0.30 6.57 -13.93
N ALA A 76 -0.46 5.68 -14.58
CA ALA A 76 -1.88 5.52 -14.33
C ALA A 76 -2.13 4.90 -12.95
N VAL A 77 -1.43 3.80 -12.64
CA VAL A 77 -1.52 3.14 -11.32
C VAL A 77 -0.93 4.02 -10.21
N VAL A 78 0.19 4.70 -10.46
CA VAL A 78 0.79 5.61 -9.47
C VAL A 78 -0.19 6.74 -9.15
N GLY A 79 -0.83 7.32 -10.17
CA GLY A 79 -1.88 8.31 -10.01
C GLY A 79 -3.10 7.78 -9.24
N ALA A 80 -3.53 6.55 -9.51
CA ALA A 80 -4.64 5.92 -8.80
C ALA A 80 -4.32 5.70 -7.31
N PHE A 81 -3.11 5.27 -6.98
CA PHE A 81 -2.66 5.10 -5.60
C PHE A 81 -2.57 6.45 -4.88
N ALA A 82 -1.95 7.46 -5.50
CA ALA A 82 -1.89 8.82 -4.95
C ALA A 82 -3.29 9.40 -4.72
N LYS A 83 -4.22 9.19 -5.66
CA LYS A 83 -5.62 9.60 -5.53
C LYS A 83 -6.31 8.91 -4.35
N ALA A 84 -6.07 7.62 -4.14
CA ALA A 84 -6.58 6.88 -2.99
C ALA A 84 -6.12 7.49 -1.66
N LEU A 85 -4.83 7.81 -1.54
CA LEU A 85 -4.30 8.48 -0.35
C LEU A 85 -4.92 9.86 -0.14
N SER A 86 -5.14 10.64 -1.21
CA SER A 86 -5.71 11.99 -1.11
C SER A 86 -7.20 12.01 -0.76
N GLU A 87 -7.94 10.96 -1.12
CA GLU A 87 -9.38 10.87 -0.87
C GLU A 87 -9.71 10.20 0.47
N ALA A 88 -8.74 9.51 1.08
CA ALA A 88 -8.93 8.85 2.37
C ALA A 88 -9.21 9.87 3.48
N LYS A 89 -10.23 9.58 4.31
CA LYS A 89 -10.63 10.44 5.45
C LYS A 89 -9.89 10.10 6.75
N GLY A 90 -8.67 9.58 6.61
CA GLY A 90 -7.84 9.11 7.71
C GLY A 90 -6.71 8.19 7.22
N PRO A 91 -5.94 7.57 8.13
CA PRO A 91 -4.81 6.74 7.78
C PRO A 91 -5.18 5.58 6.83
N VAL A 92 -4.30 5.31 5.89
CA VAL A 92 -4.43 4.23 4.91
C VAL A 92 -3.52 3.07 5.27
N LEU A 93 -4.06 1.85 5.18
CA LEU A 93 -3.25 0.64 5.13
C LEU A 93 -3.17 0.14 3.69
N ALA A 94 -1.98 0.14 3.10
CA ALA A 94 -1.75 -0.52 1.82
C ALA A 94 -1.07 -1.88 2.02
N TYR A 95 -1.47 -2.88 1.25
CA TYR A 95 -0.86 -4.20 1.34
C TYR A 95 -0.62 -4.82 -0.04
N CYS A 96 0.37 -5.71 -0.08
CA CYS A 96 0.54 -6.64 -1.18
C CYS A 96 1.04 -7.98 -0.65
N ARG A 97 1.96 -8.69 -1.33
CA ARG A 97 2.60 -9.89 -0.74
C ARG A 97 3.53 -9.56 0.44
N THR A 98 4.32 -8.49 0.32
CA THR A 98 5.38 -8.12 1.31
C THR A 98 5.38 -6.62 1.70
N GLY A 99 4.42 -5.84 1.19
CA GLY A 99 4.35 -4.39 1.34
C GLY A 99 5.23 -3.58 0.37
N ASN A 100 6.11 -4.23 -0.39
CA ASN A 100 7.06 -3.52 -1.24
C ASN A 100 6.41 -2.80 -2.44
N ARG A 101 5.35 -3.36 -3.03
CA ARG A 101 4.61 -2.70 -4.14
C ARG A 101 4.01 -1.38 -3.68
N CYS A 102 3.39 -1.39 -2.51
CA CYS A 102 2.81 -0.21 -1.86
C CYS A 102 3.86 0.89 -1.64
N ALA A 103 5.02 0.52 -1.10
CA ALA A 103 6.13 1.46 -0.87
C ALA A 103 6.67 2.05 -2.18
N VAL A 104 6.72 1.25 -3.26
CA VAL A 104 7.14 1.72 -4.59
C VAL A 104 6.11 2.68 -5.20
N LEU A 105 4.82 2.38 -5.10
CA LEU A 105 3.76 3.28 -5.59
C LEU A 105 3.76 4.62 -4.85
N TRP A 106 3.91 4.58 -3.52
CA TRP A 106 4.10 5.78 -2.70
C TRP A 106 5.32 6.59 -3.14
N ALA A 107 6.48 5.94 -3.31
CA ALA A 107 7.72 6.60 -3.70
C ALA A 107 7.64 7.25 -5.08
N LEU A 108 7.08 6.55 -6.07
CA LEU A 108 6.88 7.07 -7.42
C LEU A 108 5.88 8.23 -7.45
N GLY A 109 4.86 8.21 -6.58
CA GLY A 109 3.91 9.31 -6.45
C GLY A 109 4.54 10.62 -5.93
N LEU A 110 5.72 10.54 -5.32
CA LEU A 110 6.49 11.67 -4.83
C LEU A 110 7.62 12.09 -5.76
N ALA A 111 7.91 11.32 -6.82
CA ALA A 111 8.96 11.63 -7.79
C ALA A 111 8.75 13.04 -8.39
N GLY A 112 9.82 13.83 -8.48
CA GLY A 112 9.78 15.22 -8.93
C GLY A 112 9.20 16.23 -7.92
N THR A 113 8.63 15.78 -6.79
CA THR A 113 8.13 16.68 -5.72
C THR A 113 8.99 16.66 -4.47
N LYS A 114 9.66 15.53 -4.19
CA LYS A 114 10.63 15.36 -3.11
C LYS A 114 11.95 14.82 -3.66
N SER A 115 13.04 15.05 -2.93
CA SER A 115 14.33 14.48 -3.32
C SER A 115 14.29 12.95 -3.24
N ALA A 116 15.01 12.28 -4.14
CA ALA A 116 15.15 10.82 -4.10
C ALA A 116 15.74 10.34 -2.75
N ASP A 117 16.62 11.14 -2.15
CA ASP A 117 17.25 10.86 -0.85
C ASP A 117 16.20 10.83 0.28
N ASP A 118 15.30 11.81 0.32
CA ASP A 118 14.24 11.89 1.34
C ASP A 118 13.25 10.73 1.19
N ILE A 119 12.87 10.42 -0.06
CA ILE A 119 11.92 9.33 -0.36
C ILE A 119 12.52 7.98 0.08
N ILE A 120 13.76 7.70 -0.34
CA ILE A 120 14.45 6.45 0.00
C ILE A 120 14.72 6.37 1.50
N GLY A 121 15.15 7.47 2.12
CA GLY A 121 15.41 7.54 3.57
C GLY A 121 14.16 7.25 4.40
N THR A 122 13.02 7.83 4.01
CA THR A 122 11.72 7.58 4.66
C THR A 122 11.31 6.11 4.54
N ALA A 123 11.42 5.52 3.34
CA ALA A 123 11.11 4.11 3.14
C ALA A 123 12.03 3.18 3.94
N ALA A 124 13.34 3.49 3.94
CA ALA A 124 14.34 2.72 4.68
C ALA A 124 14.07 2.75 6.19
N ALA A 125 13.70 3.90 6.75
CA ALA A 125 13.32 4.03 8.16
C ALA A 125 12.10 3.17 8.54
N ALA A 126 11.19 2.92 7.59
CA ALA A 126 10.06 2.01 7.76
C ALA A 126 10.39 0.52 7.50
N GLY A 127 11.63 0.19 7.08
CA GLY A 127 12.04 -1.16 6.74
C GLY A 127 11.67 -1.59 5.31
N CYS A 128 11.61 -0.64 4.37
CA CYS A 128 11.46 -0.87 2.94
C CYS A 128 12.71 -0.37 2.19
N ASP A 129 13.50 -1.27 1.63
CA ASP A 129 14.65 -0.89 0.80
C ASP A 129 14.18 -0.54 -0.62
N LEU A 130 14.21 0.76 -0.93
CA LEU A 130 13.90 1.32 -2.24
C LEU A 130 15.13 1.90 -2.95
N SER A 131 16.35 1.56 -2.52
CA SER A 131 17.59 2.09 -3.09
C SER A 131 17.68 1.90 -4.61
N GLY A 132 17.25 0.74 -5.12
CA GLY A 132 17.19 0.44 -6.55
C GLY A 132 16.18 1.26 -7.36
N LEU A 133 15.29 2.01 -6.70
CA LEU A 133 14.30 2.86 -7.36
C LEU A 133 14.86 4.24 -7.74
N ARG A 134 16.05 4.62 -7.23
CA ARG A 134 16.65 5.96 -7.43
C ARG A 134 16.58 6.49 -8.87
N PRO A 135 16.89 5.73 -9.94
CA PRO A 135 16.82 6.23 -11.31
C PRO A 135 15.42 6.67 -11.76
N ARG A 136 14.37 6.22 -11.07
CA ARG A 136 12.96 6.53 -11.35
C ARG A 136 12.39 7.63 -10.45
N LEU A 137 13.19 8.16 -9.51
CA LEU A 137 12.80 9.21 -8.56
C LEU A 137 13.40 10.60 -8.91
N ALA A 138 14.18 10.66 -9.99
CA ALA A 138 14.84 11.87 -10.48
C ALA A 138 13.93 12.71 -11.36
#